data_AF-M4SUB6-F1
#
_entry.id   AF-M4SUB6-F1
#
_cell.length_a   1.000
_cell.length_b   1.000
_cell.length_c   1.000
_cell.angle_alpha   90.00
_cell.angle_beta   90.00
_cell.angle_gamma   90.00
#
_symmetry.space_group_name_H-M   'P 1'
#
loop_
_entity.id
_entity.type
_entity.pdbx_description
1 polymer ?
#
loop_
_entity_poly.entity_id
_entity_poly.type
_entity_poly.pdbx_seq_one_letter_code
_entity_poly.pdbx_strand_id
1 'polypeptide(L)'
;MEAANAIRALADQARELRQTMATLTPDEKALSTSEITKNLKIAAFGSDGATRATVTLKGVFGADPGTSLPRQQVCDAGATPAGPRTALETLSCVCTKAITSATAPTNPACDKKADGGSGWNSGSAANQPPAADVQALAQSSGKGTGTVTADSINQAVEELLHLVRIDSTDGYIGARLGGNCSGGSGTGICVKLTGYTANPATTINKLQWLANLKNLADALESRQDKHNANQNAAAELKRAAAQAVQIAKEAKFLTISAINTKKAAADEATTAVSNRACENHTTNATCRTD
;
A
#
# COMPACT_ATOMS: atom_id res chain seq x y z
N MET A 1 -26.41 -24.66 -34.14
CA MET A 1 -27.00 -23.63 -33.25
C MET A 1 -26.39 -23.66 -31.86
N GLU A 2 -26.19 -24.84 -31.26
CA GLU A 2 -25.69 -24.99 -29.90
C GLU A 2 -24.31 -24.35 -29.63
N ALA A 3 -23.31 -24.59 -30.48
CA ALA A 3 -21.98 -23.98 -30.34
C ALA A 3 -21.99 -22.45 -30.42
N ALA A 4 -22.83 -21.87 -31.28
CA ALA A 4 -22.96 -20.42 -31.41
C ALA A 4 -23.59 -19.79 -30.16
N ASN A 5 -24.57 -20.48 -29.54
CA ASN A 5 -25.18 -20.02 -28.28
C ASN A 5 -24.19 -20.12 -27.11
N ALA A 6 -23.41 -21.20 -27.03
CA ALA A 6 -22.37 -21.35 -26.00
C ALA A 6 -21.28 -20.27 -26.12
N ILE A 7 -20.82 -19.97 -27.34
CA ILE A 7 -19.84 -18.89 -27.58
C ILE A 7 -20.44 -17.52 -27.23
N ARG A 8 -21.73 -17.27 -27.52
CA ARG A 8 -22.41 -16.03 -27.12
C ARG A 8 -22.47 -15.88 -25.59
N ALA A 9 -22.83 -16.93 -24.87
CA ALA A 9 -22.85 -16.91 -23.41
C ALA A 9 -21.47 -16.58 -22.82
N LEU A 10 -20.40 -17.18 -23.36
CA LEU A 10 -19.02 -16.84 -22.96
C LEU A 10 -18.64 -15.39 -23.29
N ALA A 11 -19.10 -14.87 -24.43
CA ALA A 11 -18.85 -13.48 -24.82
C ALA A 11 -19.60 -12.49 -23.92
N ASP A 12 -20.82 -12.81 -23.49
CA ASP A 12 -21.60 -12.00 -22.55
C ASP A 12 -20.97 -12.01 -21.15
N GLN A 13 -20.56 -13.18 -20.65
CA GLN A 13 -19.79 -13.29 -19.40
C GLN A 13 -18.48 -12.49 -19.47
N ALA A 14 -17.75 -12.56 -20.59
CA ALA A 14 -16.54 -11.79 -20.78
C ALA A 14 -16.79 -10.27 -20.84
N ARG A 15 -17.96 -9.84 -21.34
CA ARG A 15 -18.35 -8.43 -21.34
C ARG A 15 -18.65 -7.95 -19.93
N GLU A 16 -19.39 -8.72 -19.15
CA GLU A 16 -19.70 -8.41 -17.76
C GLU A 16 -18.42 -8.31 -16.92
N LEU A 17 -17.53 -9.31 -17.03
CA LEU A 17 -16.23 -9.30 -16.34
C LEU A 17 -15.38 -8.07 -16.67
N ARG A 18 -15.40 -7.62 -17.93
CA ARG A 18 -14.71 -6.37 -18.33
C ARG A 18 -15.33 -5.13 -17.71
N GLN A 19 -16.65 -5.09 -17.54
CA GLN A 19 -17.34 -3.95 -16.92
C GLN A 19 -17.10 -3.89 -15.41
N THR A 20 -16.88 -5.03 -14.77
CA THR A 20 -16.61 -5.12 -13.33
C THR A 20 -15.13 -5.01 -12.98
N MET A 21 -14.23 -4.87 -13.96
CA MET A 21 -12.81 -4.64 -13.69
C MET A 21 -12.61 -3.34 -12.91
N ALA A 22 -11.86 -3.42 -11.82
CA ALA A 22 -11.63 -2.29 -10.95
C ALA A 22 -10.76 -1.23 -11.64
N THR A 23 -11.17 0.04 -11.53
CA THR A 23 -10.39 1.18 -12.02
C THR A 23 -9.59 1.81 -10.89
N LEU A 24 -8.29 2.02 -11.14
CA LEU A 24 -7.44 2.75 -10.21
C LEU A 24 -7.81 4.25 -10.22
N THR A 25 -7.85 4.87 -9.03
CA THR A 25 -7.98 6.32 -8.87
C THR A 25 -6.71 7.02 -9.39
N PRO A 26 -6.75 8.34 -9.64
CA PRO A 26 -5.55 9.10 -10.01
C PRO A 26 -4.41 8.92 -9.00
N ASP A 27 -4.72 8.97 -7.70
CA ASP A 27 -3.72 8.82 -6.63
C ASP A 27 -3.09 7.43 -6.64
N GLU A 28 -3.90 6.37 -6.78
CA GLU A 28 -3.41 4.98 -6.87
C GLU A 28 -2.52 4.77 -8.11
N LYS A 29 -2.84 5.41 -9.23
CA LYS A 29 -1.99 5.39 -10.44
C LYS A 29 -0.67 6.13 -10.21
N ALA A 30 -0.69 7.20 -9.43
CA ALA A 30 0.47 8.03 -9.15
C ALA A 30 1.46 7.40 -8.14
N LEU A 31 1.06 6.36 -7.39
CA LEU A 31 1.90 5.64 -6.40
C LEU A 31 3.11 4.90 -7.02
N SER A 32 4.05 5.63 -7.58
CA SER A 32 5.35 5.09 -7.99
C SER A 32 6.28 4.92 -6.77
N THR A 33 7.38 4.18 -6.94
CA THR A 33 8.44 4.10 -5.91
C THR A 33 8.94 5.48 -5.49
N SER A 34 9.00 6.43 -6.44
CA SER A 34 9.41 7.82 -6.18
C SER A 34 8.39 8.55 -5.31
N GLU A 35 7.09 8.44 -5.63
CA GLU A 35 6.03 9.09 -4.83
C GLU A 35 5.89 8.46 -3.43
N ILE A 36 6.01 7.13 -3.31
CA ILE A 36 6.05 6.44 -2.02
C ILE A 36 7.24 6.95 -1.19
N THR A 37 8.44 7.01 -1.80
CA THR A 37 9.64 7.53 -1.12
C THR A 37 9.47 8.98 -0.68
N LYS A 38 8.86 9.81 -1.53
CA LYS A 38 8.54 11.20 -1.20
C LYS A 38 7.61 11.30 0.00
N ASN A 39 6.50 10.54 0.03
CA ASN A 39 5.58 10.53 1.16
C ASN A 39 6.26 10.08 2.46
N LEU A 40 7.09 9.03 2.41
CA LEU A 40 7.86 8.56 3.56
C LEU A 40 8.86 9.62 4.07
N LYS A 41 9.56 10.31 3.16
CA LYS A 41 10.48 11.38 3.54
C LYS A 41 9.76 12.60 4.11
N ILE A 42 8.59 12.96 3.59
CA ILE A 42 7.76 14.02 4.14
C ILE A 42 7.31 13.64 5.57
N ALA A 43 6.85 12.41 5.78
CA ALA A 43 6.48 11.95 7.13
C ALA A 43 7.69 11.94 8.09
N ALA A 44 8.87 11.52 7.61
CA ALA A 44 10.06 11.41 8.43
C ALA A 44 10.74 12.76 8.74
N PHE A 45 10.84 13.64 7.74
CA PHE A 45 11.70 14.83 7.76
C PHE A 45 10.98 16.13 7.38
N GLY A 46 9.71 16.06 6.99
CA GLY A 46 8.91 17.21 6.55
C GLY A 46 9.23 17.72 5.15
N SER A 47 10.11 17.04 4.41
CA SER A 47 10.54 17.42 3.05
C SER A 47 10.94 16.21 2.23
N ASP A 48 10.66 16.25 0.93
CA ASP A 48 10.97 15.20 -0.06
C ASP A 48 12.44 15.14 -0.48
N GLY A 49 13.12 16.30 -0.48
CA GLY A 49 14.54 16.44 -0.81
C GLY A 49 15.48 16.19 0.37
N ALA A 50 14.96 16.14 1.60
CA ALA A 50 15.79 15.98 2.78
C ALA A 50 16.41 14.58 2.87
N THR A 51 17.64 14.54 3.38
CA THR A 51 18.33 13.32 3.80
C THR A 51 18.65 13.44 5.28
N ARG A 52 19.00 12.33 5.94
CA ARG A 52 19.43 12.34 7.35
C ARG A 52 20.56 13.34 7.63
N ALA A 53 21.45 13.59 6.66
CA ALA A 53 22.55 14.54 6.80
C ALA A 53 22.17 15.99 6.47
N THR A 54 21.07 16.21 5.77
CA THR A 54 20.68 17.53 5.23
C THR A 54 19.35 18.05 5.78
N VAL A 55 18.74 17.34 6.73
CA VAL A 55 17.55 17.83 7.43
C VAL A 55 17.82 19.21 8.04
N THR A 56 16.80 20.06 7.97
CA THR A 56 16.80 21.40 8.56
C THR A 56 15.75 21.45 9.67
N LEU A 57 15.95 22.31 10.67
CA LEU A 57 14.95 22.49 11.74
C LEU A 57 13.60 22.92 11.16
N LYS A 58 13.59 23.86 10.22
CA LYS A 58 12.35 24.29 9.55
C LYS A 58 11.61 23.14 8.85
N GLY A 59 12.33 22.21 8.21
CA GLY A 59 11.69 21.04 7.60
C GLY A 59 11.11 20.10 8.65
N VAL A 60 11.90 19.75 9.66
CA VAL A 60 11.54 18.77 10.70
C VAL A 60 10.41 19.27 11.60
N PHE A 61 10.42 20.54 11.98
CA PHE A 61 9.48 21.15 12.92
C PHE A 61 8.37 21.96 12.22
N GLY A 62 8.42 22.08 10.88
CA GLY A 62 7.49 22.90 10.07
C GLY A 62 7.69 24.41 10.20
N ALA A 63 8.40 24.87 11.22
CA ALA A 63 8.83 26.23 11.45
C ALA A 63 10.21 26.22 12.12
N ASP A 64 10.85 27.38 12.26
CA ASP A 64 11.99 27.50 13.16
C ASP A 64 11.47 27.39 14.61
N PRO A 65 11.86 26.37 15.39
CA PRO A 65 11.37 26.18 16.75
C PRO A 65 11.78 27.33 17.70
N GLY A 66 12.84 28.08 17.37
CA GLY A 66 13.25 29.39 17.93
C GLY A 66 12.54 29.90 19.20
N THR A 67 11.97 31.10 19.17
CA THR A 67 11.19 31.68 20.29
C THR A 67 9.73 31.23 20.30
N SER A 68 9.32 30.40 19.34
CA SER A 68 7.91 30.35 18.89
C SER A 68 7.03 29.51 19.81
N LEU A 69 7.52 28.39 20.33
CA LEU A 69 6.79 27.52 21.26
C LEU A 69 7.77 26.86 22.24
N PRO A 70 7.47 26.75 23.55
CA PRO A 70 8.30 25.98 24.49
C PRO A 70 8.29 24.49 24.12
N ARG A 71 9.38 23.77 24.43
CA ARG A 71 9.54 22.34 24.06
C ARG A 71 8.33 21.48 24.45
N GLN A 72 7.76 21.71 25.63
CA GLN A 72 6.58 20.97 26.10
C GLN A 72 5.35 21.10 25.18
N GLN A 73 5.20 22.22 24.45
CA GLN A 73 4.13 22.41 23.46
C GLN A 73 4.50 21.78 22.12
N VAL A 74 5.77 21.87 21.72
CA VAL A 74 6.29 21.18 20.52
C VAL A 74 6.10 19.65 20.64
N CYS A 75 6.29 19.12 21.85
CA CYS A 75 6.14 17.71 22.18
C CYS A 75 4.74 17.34 22.69
N ASP A 76 3.68 18.07 22.32
CA ASP A 76 2.29 17.78 22.69
C ASP A 76 1.35 17.78 21.48
N ALA A 77 0.77 16.62 21.20
CA ALA A 77 -0.17 16.42 20.09
C ALA A 77 -1.46 17.22 20.24
N GLY A 78 -1.79 17.68 21.45
CA GLY A 78 -2.92 18.55 21.72
C GLY A 78 -2.61 20.04 21.68
N ALA A 79 -1.35 20.44 21.47
CA ALA A 79 -0.99 21.86 21.39
C ALA A 79 -1.54 22.53 20.12
N THR A 80 -1.45 23.86 20.07
CA THR A 80 -1.78 24.65 18.88
C THR A 80 -0.56 25.48 18.48
N PRO A 81 0.05 25.25 17.30
CA PRO A 81 -0.20 24.12 16.41
C PRO A 81 0.13 22.76 17.06
N ALA A 82 -0.56 21.70 16.62
CA ALA A 82 -0.29 20.35 17.11
C ALA A 82 1.11 19.89 16.67
N GLY A 83 1.87 19.31 17.60
CA GLY A 83 3.17 18.70 17.33
C GLY A 83 3.31 17.36 18.04
N PRO A 84 4.35 16.56 17.78
CA PRO A 84 5.29 16.67 16.67
C PRO A 84 4.66 16.46 15.29
N ARG A 85 5.19 17.15 14.28
CA ARG A 85 4.76 17.14 12.88
C ARG A 85 5.45 16.07 12.05
N THR A 86 6.65 15.66 12.44
CA THR A 86 7.42 14.62 11.74
C THR A 86 7.88 13.51 12.68
N ALA A 87 8.27 12.37 12.12
CA ALA A 87 8.87 11.29 12.92
C ALA A 87 10.20 11.72 13.56
N LEU A 88 11.01 12.54 12.89
CA LEU A 88 12.27 13.03 13.45
C LEU A 88 12.06 14.10 14.54
N GLU A 89 11.01 14.90 14.46
CA GLU A 89 10.61 15.78 15.57
C GLU A 89 10.13 14.97 16.78
N THR A 90 9.36 13.89 16.54
CA THR A 90 8.97 12.93 17.58
C THR A 90 10.20 12.33 18.25
N LEU A 91 11.18 11.86 17.46
CA LEU A 91 12.47 11.38 17.98
C LEU A 91 13.20 12.46 18.78
N SER A 92 13.18 13.72 18.32
CA SER A 92 13.81 14.82 19.04
C SER A 92 13.19 15.01 20.44
N CYS A 93 11.86 14.89 20.54
CA CYS A 93 11.14 14.94 21.80
C CYS A 93 11.48 13.78 22.76
N VAL A 94 11.64 12.56 22.24
CA VAL A 94 11.85 11.33 23.05
C VAL A 94 13.33 10.95 23.27
N CYS A 95 14.27 11.57 22.54
CA CYS A 95 15.69 11.22 22.62
C CYS A 95 16.61 12.31 23.16
N THR A 96 16.28 13.59 22.98
CA THR A 96 17.20 14.68 23.35
C THR A 96 16.95 15.17 24.77
N LYS A 97 17.99 15.39 25.57
CA LYS A 97 17.86 16.07 26.87
C LYS A 97 17.61 17.56 26.75
N ALA A 98 16.98 18.15 27.76
CA ALA A 98 16.94 19.60 27.94
C ALA A 98 18.22 20.11 28.63
N ILE A 99 18.71 21.29 28.24
CA ILE A 99 19.90 21.90 28.87
C ILE A 99 19.65 23.21 29.61
N THR A 100 18.47 23.84 29.47
CA THR A 100 18.20 25.17 30.05
C THR A 100 16.83 25.32 30.72
N SER A 101 15.78 24.62 30.27
CA SER A 101 14.45 24.70 30.91
C SER A 101 14.21 23.69 32.03
N ALA A 102 15.12 22.72 32.16
CA ALA A 102 15.03 21.67 33.16
C ALA A 102 16.42 21.08 33.41
N THR A 103 16.58 20.45 34.56
CA THR A 103 17.78 19.68 34.87
C THR A 103 17.92 18.54 33.86
N ALA A 104 19.03 18.53 33.11
CA ALA A 104 19.32 17.48 32.16
C ALA A 104 19.39 16.10 32.84
N PRO A 105 18.83 15.03 32.25
CA PRO A 105 19.12 13.67 32.67
C PRO A 105 20.60 13.34 32.57
N THR A 106 21.08 12.50 33.49
CA THR A 106 22.49 12.08 33.55
C THR A 106 22.84 11.01 32.52
N ASN A 107 21.85 10.20 32.13
CA ASN A 107 21.99 9.15 31.12
C ASN A 107 21.24 9.54 29.84
N PRO A 108 21.78 9.20 28.65
CA PRO A 108 21.09 9.43 27.39
C PRO A 108 19.78 8.63 27.34
N ALA A 109 18.72 9.21 26.77
CA ALA A 109 17.40 8.57 26.72
C ALA A 109 17.30 7.48 25.64
N CYS A 110 17.84 7.74 24.44
CA CYS A 110 17.86 6.77 23.34
C CYS A 110 19.24 6.15 23.17
N ASP A 111 20.23 6.97 22.83
CA ASP A 111 21.64 6.59 22.75
C ASP A 111 22.53 7.83 22.91
N LYS A 112 23.83 7.66 23.16
CA LYS A 112 24.77 8.77 23.43
C LYS A 112 24.90 9.75 22.25
N LYS A 113 24.77 9.29 21.01
CA LYS A 113 24.85 10.12 19.80
C LYS A 113 23.53 10.85 19.55
N ALA A 114 22.40 10.19 19.79
CA ALA A 114 21.04 10.73 19.69
C ALA A 114 20.71 11.76 20.78
N ASP A 115 21.31 11.65 21.97
CA ASP A 115 21.13 12.61 23.07
C ASP A 115 21.71 14.01 22.73
N GLY A 116 22.60 14.08 21.74
CA GLY A 116 23.22 15.31 21.27
C GLY A 116 24.36 15.79 22.19
N GLY A 117 25.30 16.53 21.60
CA GLY A 117 26.43 17.07 22.35
C GLY A 117 26.01 18.23 23.27
N SER A 118 25.09 19.05 22.78
CA SER A 118 24.64 20.27 23.46
C SER A 118 23.18 20.23 23.88
N GLY A 119 22.41 19.22 23.45
CA GLY A 119 21.01 19.01 23.88
C GLY A 119 20.06 20.13 23.44
N TRP A 120 18.78 20.01 23.77
CA TRP A 120 17.75 20.98 23.41
C TRP A 120 17.76 22.17 24.37
N ASN A 121 18.19 23.34 23.88
CA ASN A 121 18.03 24.61 24.60
C ASN A 121 16.55 24.93 24.68
N SER A 122 15.94 24.83 25.86
CA SER A 122 14.49 24.85 26.02
C SER A 122 13.96 26.01 26.87
N GLY A 123 14.84 26.92 27.31
CA GLY A 123 14.57 27.92 28.36
C GLY A 123 14.89 29.37 28.02
N SER A 124 14.90 29.77 26.74
CA SER A 124 15.14 31.18 26.35
C SER A 124 14.72 31.47 24.90
N ALA A 125 15.16 32.60 24.34
CA ALA A 125 14.88 33.05 22.98
C ALA A 125 15.34 32.10 21.85
N ALA A 126 15.97 30.97 22.20
CA ALA A 126 16.29 29.88 21.28
C ALA A 126 15.82 28.54 21.88
N ASN A 127 14.49 28.33 21.93
CA ASN A 127 13.87 27.05 22.30
C ASN A 127 14.04 26.01 21.16
N GLN A 128 15.26 25.57 20.89
CA GLN A 128 15.52 24.62 19.82
C GLN A 128 16.71 23.69 20.09
N PRO A 129 16.70 22.47 19.52
CA PRO A 129 17.90 21.65 19.46
C PRO A 129 18.86 22.20 18.38
N PRO A 130 20.18 22.05 18.55
CA PRO A 130 21.13 22.33 17.49
C PRO A 130 20.80 21.51 16.24
N ALA A 131 20.89 22.12 15.06
CA ALA A 131 20.66 21.41 13.80
C ALA A 131 21.58 20.18 13.63
N ALA A 132 22.82 20.29 14.09
CA ALA A 132 23.78 19.18 14.08
C ALA A 132 23.34 18.00 14.97
N ASP A 133 22.71 18.27 16.11
CA ASP A 133 22.18 17.22 17.00
C ASP A 133 20.97 16.52 16.35
N VAL A 134 20.08 17.27 15.67
CA VAL A 134 18.96 16.70 14.90
C VAL A 134 19.43 15.85 13.71
N GLN A 135 20.49 16.29 13.02
CA GLN A 135 21.12 15.50 11.95
C GLN A 135 21.79 14.23 12.50
N ALA A 136 22.50 14.34 13.63
CA ALA A 136 23.13 13.21 14.29
C ALA A 136 22.09 12.17 14.75
N LEU A 137 20.96 12.63 15.28
CA LEU A 137 19.81 11.81 15.63
C LEU A 137 19.21 11.12 14.39
N ALA A 138 18.99 11.85 13.30
CA ALA A 138 18.50 11.25 12.06
C ALA A 138 19.44 10.16 11.51
N GLN A 139 20.75 10.35 11.70
CA GLN A 139 21.79 9.40 11.29
C GLN A 139 21.97 8.22 12.24
N SER A 140 21.56 8.31 13.51
CA SER A 140 21.66 7.20 14.47
C SER A 140 20.58 6.14 14.23
N SER A 141 19.46 6.50 13.59
CA SER A 141 18.41 5.57 13.22
C SER A 141 18.92 4.45 12.30
N GLY A 142 18.51 3.21 12.56
CA GLY A 142 18.86 2.05 11.72
C GLY A 142 18.38 2.18 10.27
N LYS A 143 18.89 1.32 9.38
CA LYS A 143 18.40 1.18 8.00
C LYS A 143 17.49 -0.05 7.92
N GLY A 144 16.26 0.13 7.44
CA GLY A 144 15.41 -1.00 7.05
C GLY A 144 15.88 -1.60 5.73
N THR A 145 15.68 -2.91 5.55
CA THR A 145 16.07 -3.66 4.34
C THR A 145 14.88 -4.33 3.63
N GLY A 146 13.66 -4.11 4.12
CA GLY A 146 12.43 -4.71 3.57
C GLY A 146 11.76 -3.86 2.49
N THR A 147 10.83 -4.49 1.76
CA THR A 147 9.91 -3.82 0.86
C THR A 147 8.85 -3.07 1.65
N VAL A 148 8.58 -1.82 1.28
CA VAL A 148 7.47 -1.05 1.86
C VAL A 148 6.15 -1.53 1.26
N THR A 149 5.30 -2.08 2.10
CA THR A 149 3.91 -2.49 1.82
C THR A 149 2.94 -1.78 2.78
N ALA A 150 1.63 -1.84 2.50
CA ALA A 150 0.60 -1.40 3.43
C ALA A 150 0.77 -2.05 4.81
N ASP A 151 0.90 -3.38 4.85
CA ASP A 151 1.14 -4.16 6.07
C ASP A 151 2.37 -3.69 6.84
N SER A 152 3.50 -3.45 6.15
CA SER A 152 4.73 -3.01 6.83
C SER A 152 4.58 -1.63 7.48
N ILE A 153 3.80 -0.73 6.87
CA ILE A 153 3.52 0.60 7.43
C ILE A 153 2.56 0.45 8.62
N ASN A 154 1.48 -0.31 8.46
CA ASN A 154 0.50 -0.55 9.51
C ASN A 154 1.14 -1.22 10.73
N GLN A 155 2.01 -2.20 10.52
CA GLN A 155 2.77 -2.85 11.58
C GLN A 155 3.67 -1.84 12.32
N ALA A 156 4.43 -1.01 11.60
CA ALA A 156 5.28 -0.01 12.24
C ALA A 156 4.49 1.04 13.04
N VAL A 157 3.30 1.42 12.55
CA VAL A 157 2.37 2.29 13.30
C VAL A 157 1.87 1.58 14.55
N GLU A 158 1.40 0.35 14.45
CA GLU A 158 0.90 -0.44 15.59
C GLU A 158 1.98 -0.64 16.66
N GLU A 159 3.20 -0.99 16.26
CA GLU A 159 4.36 -1.13 17.15
C GLU A 159 4.65 0.16 17.92
N LEU A 160 4.56 1.33 17.26
CA LEU A 160 4.67 2.62 17.95
C LEU A 160 3.53 2.84 18.94
N LEU A 161 2.30 2.50 18.58
CA LEU A 161 1.13 2.68 19.45
C LEU A 161 1.21 1.80 20.70
N HIS A 162 1.80 0.61 20.60
CA HIS A 162 2.08 -0.25 21.75
C HIS A 162 3.10 0.34 22.74
N LEU A 163 3.86 1.37 22.36
CA LEU A 163 4.76 2.09 23.25
C LEU A 163 4.05 3.15 24.09
N VAL A 164 2.78 3.46 23.79
CA VAL A 164 2.03 4.48 24.53
C VAL A 164 1.77 4.02 25.96
N ARG A 165 2.18 4.84 26.93
CA ARG A 165 1.86 4.68 28.35
C ARG A 165 0.84 5.72 28.77
N ILE A 166 -0.17 5.27 29.49
CA ILE A 166 -1.27 6.13 29.94
C ILE A 166 -0.96 6.65 31.34
N ASP A 167 -1.18 7.95 31.54
CA ASP A 167 -1.19 8.58 32.86
C ASP A 167 -2.38 9.56 32.91
N SER A 168 -3.31 9.32 33.84
CA SER A 168 -4.59 10.02 33.93
C SER A 168 -5.38 9.96 32.61
N THR A 169 -5.68 11.11 31.99
CA THR A 169 -6.43 11.22 30.73
C THR A 169 -5.55 11.21 29.48
N ASP A 170 -4.23 11.25 29.66
CA ASP A 170 -3.27 11.51 28.60
C ASP A 170 -2.42 10.27 28.30
N GLY A 171 -1.96 10.17 27.06
CA GLY A 171 -1.01 9.15 26.63
C GLY A 171 0.39 9.75 26.48
N TYR A 172 1.42 8.92 26.60
CA TYR A 172 2.80 9.35 26.50
C TYR A 172 3.63 8.34 25.71
N ILE A 173 4.43 8.84 24.77
CA ILE A 173 5.48 8.07 24.10
C ILE A 173 6.82 8.52 24.66
N GLY A 174 7.65 7.60 25.14
CA GLY A 174 8.93 7.91 25.79
C GLY A 174 8.86 7.94 27.32
N ALA A 175 9.93 8.41 27.95
CA ALA A 175 10.09 8.38 29.40
C ALA A 175 9.38 9.55 30.07
N ARG A 176 8.37 9.22 30.88
CA ARG A 176 7.53 10.18 31.59
C ARG A 176 7.73 10.06 33.10
N LEU A 177 8.14 11.16 33.76
CA LEU A 177 8.49 11.18 35.19
C LEU A 177 7.58 12.10 36.03
N GLY A 178 7.11 13.23 35.47
CA GLY A 178 6.20 14.18 36.14
C GLY A 178 5.96 15.49 35.36
N GLY A 179 4.87 16.21 35.59
CA GLY A 179 4.62 17.52 34.94
C GLY A 179 4.34 17.50 33.42
N ASN A 180 5.31 17.82 32.55
CA ASN A 180 5.15 17.85 31.08
C ASN A 180 6.38 17.28 30.33
N CYS A 181 6.34 17.24 29.00
CA CYS A 181 7.46 16.72 28.19
C CYS A 181 8.52 17.79 27.88
N SER A 182 9.08 18.42 28.92
CA SER A 182 10.12 19.46 28.77
C SER A 182 11.53 18.92 28.60
N GLY A 183 11.77 17.61 28.77
CA GLY A 183 13.06 16.97 28.56
C GLY A 183 13.99 16.87 29.77
N GLY A 184 13.47 17.17 30.97
CA GLY A 184 14.23 17.17 32.22
C GLY A 184 14.15 15.87 33.02
N SER A 185 15.09 15.68 33.93
CA SER A 185 15.20 14.53 34.84
C SER A 185 14.08 14.44 35.87
N GLY A 186 13.39 15.54 36.18
CA GLY A 186 12.19 15.56 37.02
C GLY A 186 10.89 15.59 36.21
N THR A 187 10.95 15.71 34.88
CA THR A 187 9.77 15.90 34.04
C THR A 187 9.55 14.75 33.05
N GLY A 188 10.36 14.65 32.01
CA GLY A 188 10.28 13.57 31.05
C GLY A 188 10.78 13.97 29.67
N ILE A 189 11.38 12.99 29.00
CA ILE A 189 11.78 13.04 27.61
C ILE A 189 10.74 12.21 26.85
N CYS A 190 9.66 12.88 26.43
CA CYS A 190 8.46 12.24 25.92
C CYS A 190 7.73 13.07 24.86
N VAL A 191 6.72 12.47 24.23
CA VAL A 191 5.64 13.16 23.53
C VAL A 191 4.35 12.93 24.30
N LYS A 192 3.60 14.01 24.53
CA LYS A 192 2.28 13.97 25.17
C LYS A 192 1.18 13.83 24.12
N LEU A 193 0.26 12.92 24.38
CA LEU A 193 -0.96 12.68 23.61
C LEU A 193 -2.15 13.15 24.47
N THR A 194 -2.43 14.45 24.45
CA THR A 194 -3.47 15.06 25.29
C THR A 194 -4.86 14.51 24.95
N GLY A 195 -5.58 14.03 25.97
CA GLY A 195 -6.93 13.44 25.85
C GLY A 195 -6.95 12.06 25.20
N TYR A 196 -5.84 11.32 25.24
CA TYR A 196 -5.71 10.01 24.61
C TYR A 196 -6.76 9.00 25.08
N THR A 197 -7.06 8.92 26.38
CA THR A 197 -7.99 7.89 26.89
C THR A 197 -9.43 8.09 26.42
N ALA A 198 -9.83 9.33 26.15
CA ALA A 198 -11.16 9.67 25.65
C ALA A 198 -11.32 9.35 24.16
N ASN A 199 -10.28 9.59 23.36
CA ASN A 199 -10.31 9.33 21.92
C ASN A 199 -8.90 9.04 21.36
N PRO A 200 -8.41 7.78 21.49
CA PRO A 200 -7.07 7.42 21.07
C PRO A 200 -6.82 7.71 19.59
N ALA A 201 -7.76 7.31 18.73
CA ALA A 201 -7.62 7.43 17.29
C ALA A 201 -7.50 8.90 16.84
N THR A 202 -8.36 9.78 17.36
CA THR A 202 -8.28 11.21 17.05
C THR A 202 -6.98 11.82 17.55
N THR A 203 -6.55 11.50 18.77
CA THR A 203 -5.31 12.06 19.34
C THR A 203 -4.07 11.60 18.59
N ILE A 204 -4.00 10.33 18.18
CA ILE A 204 -2.92 9.82 17.33
C ILE A 204 -2.89 10.54 15.98
N ASN A 205 -4.06 10.75 15.37
CA ASN A 205 -4.14 11.41 14.06
C ASN A 205 -3.77 12.91 14.10
N LYS A 206 -3.66 13.52 15.29
CA LYS A 206 -3.07 14.86 15.43
C LYS A 206 -1.57 14.88 15.12
N LEU A 207 -0.89 13.74 15.26
CA LEU A 207 0.46 13.55 14.72
C LEU A 207 0.35 13.39 13.20
N GLN A 208 0.47 14.51 12.48
CA GLN A 208 0.20 14.57 11.04
C GLN A 208 1.00 13.54 10.23
N TRP A 209 2.25 13.26 10.62
CA TRP A 209 3.07 12.26 9.95
C TRP A 209 2.50 10.84 10.07
N LEU A 210 1.87 10.48 11.20
CA LEU A 210 1.19 9.18 11.34
C LEU A 210 -0.08 9.10 10.50
N ALA A 211 -0.86 10.19 10.46
CA ALA A 211 -2.03 10.26 9.58
C ALA A 211 -1.63 10.08 8.11
N ASN A 212 -0.54 10.73 7.68
CA ASN A 212 -0.02 10.58 6.32
C ASN A 212 0.46 9.16 6.01
N LEU A 213 1.10 8.48 6.97
CA LEU A 213 1.52 7.09 6.80
C LEU A 213 0.32 6.13 6.69
N LYS A 214 -0.71 6.31 7.51
CA LYS A 214 -1.95 5.52 7.41
C LYS A 214 -2.63 5.71 6.06
N ASN A 215 -2.79 6.96 5.61
CA ASN A 215 -3.36 7.25 4.29
C ASN A 215 -2.54 6.61 3.15
N LEU A 216 -1.20 6.59 3.28
CA LEU A 216 -0.33 5.91 2.32
C LEU A 216 -0.54 4.38 2.34
N ALA A 217 -0.69 3.79 3.52
CA ALA A 217 -1.00 2.36 3.66
C ALA A 217 -2.35 2.02 3.01
N ASP A 218 -3.40 2.78 3.31
CA ASP A 218 -4.75 2.59 2.73
C ASP A 218 -4.70 2.66 1.19
N ALA A 219 -3.94 3.62 0.64
CA ALA A 219 -3.80 3.78 -0.81
C ALA A 219 -3.01 2.63 -1.46
N LEU A 220 -2.00 2.09 -0.76
CA LEU A 220 -1.25 0.90 -1.21
C LEU A 220 -2.13 -0.35 -1.18
N GLU A 221 -2.90 -0.56 -0.12
CA GLU A 221 -3.82 -1.68 0.05
C GLU A 221 -4.91 -1.66 -1.03
N SER A 222 -5.62 -0.53 -1.17
CA SER A 222 -6.65 -0.36 -2.21
C SER A 222 -6.11 -0.64 -3.61
N ARG A 223 -4.89 -0.16 -3.92
CA ARG A 223 -4.26 -0.46 -5.20
C ARG A 223 -3.96 -1.95 -5.38
N GLN A 224 -3.44 -2.59 -4.35
CA GLN A 224 -3.11 -4.02 -4.39
C GLN A 224 -4.36 -4.88 -4.58
N ASP A 225 -5.45 -4.57 -3.89
CA ASP A 225 -6.73 -5.27 -4.02
C ASP A 225 -7.31 -5.15 -5.41
N LYS A 226 -7.32 -3.94 -5.97
CA LYS A 226 -7.78 -3.71 -7.35
C LYS A 226 -6.89 -4.42 -8.36
N HIS A 227 -5.57 -4.47 -8.12
CA HIS A 227 -4.65 -5.23 -8.97
C HIS A 227 -4.97 -6.73 -8.94
N ASN A 228 -5.16 -7.31 -7.76
CA ASN A 228 -5.50 -8.73 -7.58
C ASN A 228 -6.84 -9.07 -8.24
N ALA A 229 -7.88 -8.25 -8.02
CA ALA A 229 -9.18 -8.42 -8.66
C ALA A 229 -9.08 -8.39 -10.18
N ASN A 230 -8.30 -7.45 -10.74
CA ASN A 230 -8.09 -7.36 -12.18
C ASN A 230 -7.28 -8.53 -12.74
N GLN A 231 -6.29 -9.05 -12.00
CA GLN A 231 -5.56 -10.26 -12.41
C GLN A 231 -6.49 -11.48 -12.47
N ASN A 232 -7.37 -11.63 -11.48
CA ASN A 232 -8.35 -12.71 -11.46
C ASN A 232 -9.34 -12.60 -12.63
N ALA A 233 -9.89 -11.41 -12.88
CA ALA A 233 -10.77 -11.17 -14.02
C ALA A 233 -10.06 -11.43 -15.37
N ALA A 234 -8.80 -11.00 -15.51
CA ALA A 234 -8.00 -11.26 -16.70
C ALA A 234 -7.76 -12.76 -16.93
N ALA A 235 -7.53 -13.53 -15.87
CA ALA A 235 -7.41 -14.98 -15.95
C ALA A 235 -8.72 -15.65 -16.38
N GLU A 236 -9.87 -15.18 -15.89
CA GLU A 236 -11.20 -15.65 -16.32
C GLU A 236 -11.48 -15.34 -17.78
N LEU A 237 -11.18 -14.11 -18.23
CA LEU A 237 -11.31 -13.74 -19.64
C LEU A 237 -10.46 -14.65 -20.54
N LYS A 238 -9.24 -14.98 -20.12
CA LYS A 238 -8.36 -15.90 -20.84
C LYS A 238 -8.95 -17.31 -20.90
N ARG A 239 -9.56 -17.80 -19.82
CA ARG A 239 -10.25 -19.10 -19.79
C ARG A 239 -11.47 -19.11 -20.72
N ALA A 240 -12.33 -18.10 -20.64
CA ALA A 240 -13.50 -17.97 -21.50
C ALA A 240 -13.12 -17.93 -23.00
N ALA A 241 -12.05 -17.19 -23.35
CA ALA A 241 -11.52 -17.16 -24.71
C ALA A 241 -11.02 -18.54 -25.18
N ALA A 242 -10.28 -19.26 -24.33
CA ALA A 242 -9.80 -20.61 -24.65
C ALA A 242 -10.96 -21.60 -24.83
N GLN A 243 -11.99 -21.53 -23.98
CA GLN A 243 -13.20 -22.35 -24.09
C GLN A 243 -13.96 -22.05 -25.39
N ALA A 244 -14.14 -20.77 -25.74
CA ALA A 244 -14.81 -20.39 -26.99
C ALA A 244 -14.06 -20.92 -28.22
N VAL A 245 -12.73 -20.85 -28.22
CA VAL A 245 -11.88 -21.44 -29.29
C VAL A 245 -12.05 -22.95 -29.35
N GLN A 246 -12.13 -23.64 -28.22
CA GLN A 246 -12.30 -25.09 -28.17
C GLN A 246 -13.69 -25.50 -28.71
N ILE A 247 -14.75 -24.83 -28.28
CA ILE A 247 -16.12 -25.04 -28.78
C ILE A 247 -16.16 -24.83 -30.30
N ALA A 248 -15.49 -23.78 -30.81
CA ALA A 248 -15.44 -23.53 -32.24
C ALA A 248 -14.71 -24.66 -33.02
N LYS A 249 -13.62 -25.20 -32.46
CA LYS A 249 -12.89 -26.34 -33.05
C LYS A 249 -13.74 -27.61 -33.07
N GLU A 250 -14.40 -27.92 -31.97
CA GLU A 250 -15.30 -29.09 -31.85
C GLU A 250 -16.46 -28.98 -32.82
N ALA A 251 -17.11 -27.81 -32.90
CA ALA A 251 -18.19 -27.56 -33.85
C ALA A 251 -17.73 -27.74 -35.31
N LYS A 252 -16.52 -27.26 -35.65
CA LYS A 252 -15.91 -27.46 -36.97
C LYS A 252 -15.67 -28.95 -37.26
N PHE A 253 -15.11 -29.69 -36.30
CA PHE A 253 -14.85 -31.12 -36.44
C PHE A 253 -16.15 -31.91 -36.65
N LEU A 254 -17.18 -31.67 -35.83
CA LEU A 254 -18.48 -32.31 -35.95
C LEU A 254 -19.16 -32.02 -37.29
N THR A 255 -19.02 -30.79 -37.80
CA THR A 255 -19.55 -30.40 -39.12
C THR A 255 -18.86 -31.16 -40.25
N ILE A 256 -17.53 -31.26 -40.23
CA ILE A 256 -16.75 -32.02 -41.22
C ILE A 256 -17.11 -33.51 -41.17
N SER A 257 -17.20 -34.08 -39.97
CA SER A 257 -17.60 -35.48 -39.78
C SER A 257 -18.99 -35.75 -40.36
N ALA A 258 -19.97 -34.90 -40.08
CA ALA A 258 -21.32 -35.04 -40.63
C ALA A 258 -21.38 -34.93 -42.16
N ILE A 259 -20.57 -34.06 -42.77
CA ILE A 259 -20.46 -33.96 -44.23
C ILE A 259 -19.88 -35.25 -44.82
N ASN A 260 -18.81 -35.78 -44.22
CA ASN A 260 -18.18 -37.02 -44.67
C ASN A 260 -19.14 -38.22 -44.56
N THR A 261 -19.90 -38.33 -43.46
CA THR A 261 -20.90 -39.38 -43.30
C THR A 261 -22.02 -39.27 -44.34
N LYS A 262 -22.51 -38.06 -44.63
CA LYS A 262 -23.53 -37.86 -45.68
C LYS A 262 -23.00 -38.23 -47.06
N LYS A 263 -21.73 -37.90 -47.36
CA LYS A 263 -21.10 -38.27 -48.62
C LYS A 263 -20.96 -39.78 -48.75
N ALA A 264 -20.48 -40.47 -47.71
CA ALA A 264 -20.37 -41.93 -47.71
C ALA A 264 -21.73 -42.61 -47.94
N ALA A 265 -22.79 -42.13 -47.27
CA ALA A 265 -24.15 -42.65 -47.47
C ALA A 265 -24.69 -42.40 -48.88
N ALA A 266 -24.36 -41.27 -49.50
CA ALA A 266 -24.73 -40.97 -50.89
C ALA A 266 -23.96 -41.86 -51.89
N ASP A 267 -22.67 -42.08 -51.65
CA ASP A 267 -21.82 -42.96 -52.47
C ASP A 267 -22.30 -44.43 -52.38
N GLU A 268 -22.69 -44.90 -51.19
CA GLU A 268 -23.32 -46.22 -51.00
C GLU A 268 -24.67 -46.34 -51.73
N ALA A 269 -25.53 -45.34 -51.62
CA ALA A 269 -26.83 -45.33 -52.31
C ALA A 269 -26.67 -45.35 -53.83
N THR A 270 -25.70 -44.60 -54.37
CA THR A 270 -25.40 -44.56 -55.81
C THR A 270 -24.89 -45.93 -56.29
N THR A 271 -24.02 -46.57 -55.51
CA THR A 271 -23.49 -47.91 -55.80
C THR A 271 -24.60 -48.98 -55.76
N ALA A 272 -25.52 -48.88 -54.80
CA ALA A 272 -26.67 -49.79 -54.71
C ALA A 272 -27.64 -49.65 -55.90
N VAL A 273 -27.83 -48.44 -56.42
CA VAL A 273 -28.63 -48.19 -57.63
C VAL A 273 -27.95 -48.78 -58.88
N SER A 274 -26.64 -48.59 -59.04
CA SER A 274 -25.87 -49.23 -60.12
C SER A 274 -25.94 -50.76 -60.07
N ASN A 275 -25.81 -51.36 -58.88
CA ASN A 275 -25.88 -52.82 -58.75
C ASN A 275 -27.28 -53.36 -59.12
N ARG A 276 -28.37 -52.69 -58.71
CA ARG A 276 -29.73 -53.06 -59.13
C ARG A 276 -29.95 -52.93 -60.64
N ALA A 277 -29.32 -51.94 -61.29
CA ALA A 277 -29.39 -51.81 -62.74
C ALA A 277 -28.74 -53.03 -63.44
N CYS A 278 -27.64 -53.55 -62.90
CA CYS A 278 -26.99 -54.76 -63.40
C CYS A 278 -27.78 -56.06 -63.13
N GLU A 279 -28.55 -56.16 -62.04
CA GLU A 279 -29.34 -57.35 -61.68
C GLU A 279 -30.45 -57.70 -62.69
N ASN A 280 -30.90 -56.74 -63.50
CA ASN A 280 -31.91 -56.95 -64.55
C ASN A 280 -31.34 -57.51 -65.87
N HIS A 281 -30.02 -57.70 -65.97
CA HIS A 281 -29.39 -58.29 -67.15
C HIS A 281 -29.30 -59.82 -66.99
N THR A 282 -30.21 -60.56 -67.65
CA THR A 282 -30.28 -62.04 -67.59
C THR A 282 -29.47 -62.74 -68.69
N THR A 283 -28.70 -62.00 -69.48
CA THR A 283 -27.82 -62.52 -70.53
C THR A 283 -26.41 -61.96 -70.36
N ASN A 284 -25.39 -62.69 -70.85
CA ASN A 284 -23.95 -62.49 -70.62
C ASN A 284 -23.37 -61.21 -71.26
N ALA A 285 -24.11 -60.10 -71.23
CA ALA A 285 -23.67 -58.79 -71.66
C ALA A 285 -22.95 -58.08 -70.50
N THR A 286 -21.78 -57.52 -70.78
CA THR A 286 -21.00 -56.76 -69.81
C THR A 286 -21.80 -55.57 -69.31
N CYS A 287 -22.07 -55.50 -68.00
CA CYS A 287 -22.76 -54.34 -67.41
C CYS A 287 -21.90 -53.09 -67.64
N ARG A 288 -22.43 -52.13 -68.41
CA ARG A 288 -21.81 -50.82 -68.60
C ARG A 288 -22.55 -49.83 -67.73
N THR A 289 -21.80 -49.18 -66.85
CA THR A 289 -22.25 -48.01 -66.10
C THR A 289 -22.03 -46.79 -66.98
N ASP A 290 -23.11 -46.12 -67.34
CA ASP A 290 -23.07 -44.83 -68.05
C ASP A 290 -22.48 -43.73 -67.14
#